data_AF-A0A9P6HPC5-F1
#
_entry.id   AF-A0A9P6HPC5-F1
#
_cell.length_a   1.000
_cell.length_b   1.000
_cell.length_c   1.000
_cell.angle_alpha   90.00
_cell.angle_beta   90.00
_cell.angle_gamma   90.00
#
_symmetry.space_group_name_H-M   'P 1'
#
loop_
_entity.id
_entity.type
_entity.pdbx_description
1 polymer ?
#
loop_
_entity_poly.entity_id
_entity_poly.type
_entity_poly.pdbx_seq_one_letter_code
_entity_poly.pdbx_strand_id
1 'polypeptide(L)'
;IACLLCNKPYILGSMRGHVGRHILAHMCGESNQEALKLGVEPCGFCGKEGCTTTLDQTGKGRVTIASSCRYAFTSFNYGQAQITTKTSPCTNIPISCPFC
;
A
#
# COMPACT_ATOMS: atom_id res chain seq x y z
N ILE A 1 -9.32 5.85 11.84
CA ILE A 1 -9.93 4.71 11.12
C ILE A 1 -9.29 3.41 11.61
N ALA A 2 -10.08 2.34 11.82
CA ALA A 2 -9.58 1.09 12.42
C ALA A 2 -8.89 0.19 11.40
N CYS A 3 -7.80 -0.47 11.76
CA CYS A 3 -7.14 -1.45 10.90
C CYS A 3 -8.02 -2.69 10.68
N LEU A 4 -8.16 -3.19 9.44
CA LEU A 4 -8.97 -4.40 9.14
C LEU A 4 -8.33 -5.71 9.61
N LEU A 5 -7.10 -5.63 10.12
CA LEU A 5 -6.30 -6.77 10.53
C LEU A 5 -6.26 -6.93 12.05
N CYS A 6 -6.07 -5.83 12.79
CA CYS A 6 -5.94 -5.86 14.26
C CYS A 6 -6.95 -4.96 14.99
N ASN A 7 -7.88 -4.33 14.27
CA ASN A 7 -8.91 -3.41 14.80
C ASN A 7 -8.40 -2.17 15.57
N LYS A 8 -7.09 -1.95 15.64
CA LYS A 8 -6.51 -0.78 16.31
C LYS A 8 -6.74 0.50 15.48
N PRO A 9 -7.02 1.65 16.11
CA PRO A 9 -7.27 2.91 15.42
C PRO A 9 -5.96 3.59 14.97
N TYR A 10 -5.96 4.10 13.73
CA TYR A 10 -4.86 4.90 13.18
C TYR A 10 -5.37 6.08 12.35
N ILE A 11 -4.49 7.04 12.08
CA ILE A 11 -4.69 8.08 11.07
C ILE A 11 -4.56 7.41 9.69
N LEU A 12 -5.37 7.81 8.71
CA LEU A 12 -5.30 7.24 7.36
C LEU A 12 -3.86 7.32 6.82
N GLY A 13 -3.20 8.47 6.98
CA GLY A 13 -1.78 8.78 6.67
C GLY A 13 -0.77 7.69 7.03
N SER A 14 -0.97 7.03 8.16
CA SER A 14 -0.05 6.04 8.71
C SER A 14 -0.51 4.59 8.50
N MET A 15 -1.69 4.38 7.90
CA MET A 15 -2.28 3.04 7.76
C MET A 15 -1.46 2.11 6.87
N ARG A 16 -0.89 2.59 5.75
CA ARG A 16 -0.02 1.77 4.87
C ARG A 16 1.21 1.26 5.60
N GLY A 17 1.89 2.10 6.38
CA GLY A 17 3.06 1.68 7.16
C GLY A 17 2.69 0.66 8.23
N HIS A 18 1.56 0.88 8.90
CA HIS A 18 1.02 -0.06 9.89
C HIS A 18 0.65 -1.42 9.27
N VAL A 19 -0.08 -1.43 8.16
CA VAL A 19 -0.46 -2.66 7.44
C VAL A 19 0.75 -3.35 6.83
N GLY A 20 1.70 -2.60 6.28
CA GLY A 20 2.95 -3.15 5.77
C GLY A 20 3.73 -3.93 6.83
N ARG A 21 3.72 -3.48 8.09
CA ARG A 21 4.31 -4.23 9.21
C ARG A 21 3.61 -5.57 9.44
N HIS A 22 2.29 -5.63 9.33
CA HIS A 22 1.55 -6.89 9.43
C HIS A 22 1.91 -7.86 8.31
N ILE A 23 1.97 -7.38 7.06
CA ILE A 23 2.34 -8.17 5.89
C ILE A 23 3.76 -8.72 6.08
N LEU A 24 4.73 -7.87 6.42
CA LEU A 24 6.12 -8.28 6.61
C LEU A 24 6.28 -9.27 7.78
N ALA A 25 5.64 -9.01 8.92
CA ALA A 25 5.68 -9.92 10.06
C ALA A 25 5.15 -11.32 9.69
N HIS A 26 4.05 -11.37 8.95
CA HIS A 26 3.50 -12.63 8.45
C HIS A 26 4.46 -13.33 7.47
N MET A 27 5.05 -12.60 6.51
CA MET A 27 6.02 -13.16 5.57
C MET A 27 7.30 -13.68 6.26
N CYS A 28 7.70 -13.04 7.37
CA CYS A 28 8.84 -13.47 8.18
C CYS A 28 8.51 -14.60 9.17
N GLY A 29 7.26 -15.10 9.19
CA GLY A 29 6.85 -16.17 10.10
C GLY A 29 6.64 -15.73 11.55
N GLU A 30 6.65 -14.42 11.84
CA GLU A 30 6.33 -13.87 13.15
C GLU A 30 4.81 -13.94 13.41
N SER A 31 4.35 -15.16 13.70
CA SER A 31 2.94 -15.54 13.80
C SER A 31 2.30 -15.21 15.16
N ASN A 32 2.92 -14.32 15.95
CA ASN A 32 2.45 -14.00 17.31
C ASN A 32 1.35 -12.93 17.34
N GLN A 33 0.66 -12.71 16.21
CA GLN A 33 -0.58 -11.94 16.19
C GLN A 33 -1.70 -12.86 15.74
N GLU A 34 -2.46 -13.31 16.74
CA GLU A 34 -3.69 -14.08 16.57
C GLU A 34 -4.53 -13.49 15.43
N ALA A 35 -4.77 -14.32 14.40
CA ALA A 35 -5.76 -14.10 13.34
C ALA A 35 -5.51 -12.96 12.34
N LEU A 36 -4.28 -12.73 11.90
CA LEU A 36 -4.02 -12.03 10.63
C LEU A 36 -4.54 -12.88 9.45
N LYS A 37 -5.83 -12.76 9.12
CA LYS A 37 -6.40 -13.17 7.82
C LYS A 37 -5.89 -12.18 6.76
N LEU A 38 -4.59 -12.25 6.47
CA LEU A 38 -4.03 -11.67 5.26
C LEU A 38 -4.55 -12.48 4.08
N GLY A 39 -4.78 -11.80 2.97
CA GLY A 39 -5.00 -12.50 1.70
C GLY A 39 -3.74 -13.23 1.26
N VAL A 40 -3.88 -14.21 0.37
CA VAL A 40 -2.80 -14.79 -0.43
C VAL A 40 -2.06 -13.70 -1.20
N GLU A 41 -2.83 -12.77 -1.79
CA GLU A 41 -2.32 -11.55 -2.41
C GLU A 41 -2.81 -10.31 -1.63
N PRO A 42 -2.16 -9.97 -0.50
CA PRO A 42 -2.67 -8.94 0.39
C PRO A 42 -2.50 -7.55 -0.24
N CYS A 43 -3.58 -6.77 -0.22
CA CYS A 43 -3.54 -5.37 -0.61
C CYS A 43 -2.55 -4.57 0.24
N GLY A 44 -1.65 -3.81 -0.40
CA GLY A 44 -0.65 -3.00 0.31
C GLY A 44 -1.23 -1.88 1.20
N PHE A 45 -2.52 -1.57 1.10
CA PHE A 45 -3.18 -0.56 1.94
C PHE A 45 -3.95 -1.16 3.12
N CYS A 46 -4.69 -2.26 2.93
CA CYS A 46 -5.55 -2.86 3.95
C CYS A 46 -5.22 -4.31 4.33
N GLY A 47 -4.32 -4.97 3.60
CA GLY A 47 -3.86 -6.33 3.81
C GLY A 47 -4.88 -7.43 3.48
N LYS A 48 -6.06 -7.05 2.98
CA LYS A 48 -7.10 -7.97 2.53
C LYS A 48 -7.00 -8.23 1.02
N GLU A 49 -7.67 -9.28 0.57
CA GLU A 49 -7.85 -9.60 -0.84
C GLU A 49 -8.97 -8.79 -1.51
N GLY A 50 -9.00 -8.81 -2.84
CA GLY A 50 -10.08 -8.23 -3.66
C GLY A 50 -9.99 -6.71 -3.88
N CYS A 51 -8.92 -6.06 -3.43
CA CYS A 51 -8.66 -4.67 -3.80
C CYS A 51 -7.89 -4.62 -5.11
N THR A 52 -8.24 -3.66 -5.98
CA THR A 52 -7.53 -3.39 -7.22
C THR A 52 -6.87 -2.02 -7.12
N THR A 53 -5.64 -1.91 -7.61
CA THR A 53 -4.94 -0.63 -7.74
C THR A 53 -4.41 -0.52 -9.16
N THR A 54 -4.78 0.54 -9.86
CA THR A 54 -4.40 0.81 -11.24
C THR A 54 -3.52 2.05 -11.32
N LEU A 55 -2.59 2.03 -12.28
CA LEU A 55 -1.77 3.17 -12.66
C LEU A 55 -2.29 3.67 -14.01
N ASP A 56 -3.02 4.77 -14.00
CA ASP A 56 -3.57 5.37 -15.20
C ASP A 56 -2.59 6.43 -15.71
N GLN A 57 -2.07 6.24 -16.93
CA GLN A 57 -1.25 7.24 -17.61
C GLN A 57 -2.12 8.08 -18.54
N THR A 58 -2.37 9.32 -18.14
CA THR A 58 -3.02 10.29 -19.04
C THR A 58 -2.03 10.80 -20.09
N GLY A 59 -2.52 11.18 -21.27
CA GLY A 59 -1.72 11.50 -22.48
C GLY A 59 -0.64 12.59 -22.37
N LYS A 60 -0.45 13.21 -21.20
CA LYS A 60 0.68 14.13 -20.90
C LYS A 60 1.75 13.50 -19.99
N GLY A 61 1.79 12.17 -19.86
CA GLY A 61 2.74 11.47 -18.98
C GLY A 61 2.44 11.61 -17.49
N ARG A 62 1.28 12.17 -17.13
CA ARG A 62 0.83 12.25 -15.73
C ARG A 62 0.23 10.89 -15.35
N VAL A 63 0.91 10.22 -14.44
CA VAL A 63 0.47 8.97 -13.82
C VAL A 63 -0.41 9.29 -12.61
N THR A 64 -1.62 8.77 -12.61
CA THR A 64 -2.54 8.81 -11.47
C THR A 64 -2.75 7.41 -10.93
N ILE A 65 -2.84 7.29 -9.60
CA ILE A 65 -3.16 6.03 -8.95
C ILE A 65 -4.63 6.03 -8.61
N ALA A 66 -5.37 5.04 -9.12
CA ALA A 66 -6.71 4.73 -8.66
C ALA A 66 -6.67 3.42 -7.87
N SER A 67 -7.47 3.33 -6.80
CA SER A 67 -7.57 2.11 -6.02
C SER A 67 -8.99 1.96 -5.47
N SER A 68 -9.51 0.74 -5.48
CA SER A 68 -10.79 0.41 -4.85
C SER A 68 -10.68 0.28 -3.32
N CYS A 69 -9.47 0.34 -2.77
CA CYS A 69 -9.26 0.19 -1.34
C CYS A 69 -9.69 1.44 -0.57
N ARG A 70 -10.49 1.26 0.48
CA ARG A 70 -10.89 2.34 1.41
C ARG A 70 -9.73 3.02 2.16
N TYR A 71 -8.54 2.40 2.19
CA TYR A 71 -7.34 2.95 2.80
C TYR A 71 -6.36 3.52 1.77
N ALA A 72 -6.76 3.57 0.50
CA ALA A 72 -5.97 4.20 -0.53
C ALA A 72 -5.78 5.69 -0.24
N PHE A 73 -4.56 6.17 -0.45
CA PHE A 73 -4.25 7.59 -0.33
C PHE A 73 -4.64 8.33 -1.59
N THR A 74 -5.50 9.34 -1.44
CA THR A 74 -5.76 10.33 -2.49
C THR A 74 -4.57 11.28 -2.71
N SER A 75 -3.63 11.36 -1.75
CA SER A 75 -2.47 12.25 -1.78
C SER A 75 -1.20 11.60 -2.34
N PHE A 76 -1.24 10.34 -2.79
CA PHE A 76 -0.05 9.72 -3.38
C PHE A 76 0.32 10.42 -4.68
N ASN A 77 1.45 11.11 -4.69
CA ASN A 77 1.96 11.80 -5.86
C ASN A 77 3.05 10.94 -6.51
N TYR A 78 2.71 10.31 -7.63
CA TYR A 78 3.61 9.42 -8.36
C TYR A 78 4.90 10.14 -8.82
N GLY A 79 4.79 11.38 -9.30
CA GLY A 79 5.96 12.16 -9.74
C GLY A 79 6.91 12.50 -8.60
N GLN A 80 6.39 12.86 -7.42
CA GLN A 80 7.24 13.08 -6.24
C GLN A 80 7.86 11.79 -5.73
N ALA A 81 7.14 10.68 -5.83
CA ALA A 81 7.65 9.36 -5.45
C ALA A 81 8.78 8.87 -6.38
N GLN A 82 8.98 9.46 -7.58
CA GLN A 82 10.13 9.16 -8.45
C GLN A 82 11.42 9.82 -7.99
N ILE A 83 11.34 10.86 -7.16
CA ILE A 83 12.49 11.68 -6.77
C ILE A 83 13.13 11.05 -5.53
N THR A 84 14.34 10.51 -5.68
CA THR A 84 15.19 10.13 -4.56
C THR A 84 15.78 11.37 -3.90
N THR A 85 15.80 11.40 -2.57
CA THR A 85 16.46 12.46 -1.80
C THR A 85 17.51 11.85 -0.87
N LYS A 86 18.45 12.66 -0.38
CA LYS A 86 19.45 12.19 0.60
C LYS A 86 18.80 11.63 1.88
N THR A 87 17.63 12.14 2.25
CA THR A 87 16.88 11.71 3.44
C THR A 87 15.90 10.56 3.15
N SER A 88 15.58 10.30 1.88
CA SER A 88 14.71 9.22 1.42
C SER A 88 15.29 8.58 0.15
N PRO A 89 16.33 7.72 0.28
CA PRO A 89 17.03 7.13 -0.85
C PRO A 89 16.22 6.04 -1.57
N CYS A 90 15.16 5.50 -0.93
CA CYS A 90 14.31 4.48 -1.51
C CYS A 90 12.98 5.10 -1.98
N THR A 91 12.70 5.00 -3.27
CA THR A 91 11.41 5.40 -3.85
C THR A 91 10.43 4.25 -3.68
N ASN A 92 9.42 4.42 -2.82
CA ASN A 92 8.30 3.47 -2.68
C ASN A 92 7.33 3.58 -3.88
N ILE A 93 7.88 3.70 -5.09
CA ILE A 93 7.11 3.90 -6.31
C ILE A 93 6.50 2.56 -6.76
N PRO A 94 5.20 2.52 -7.07
CA PRO A 94 4.59 1.36 -7.70
C PRO A 94 5.31 1.03 -9.01
N ILE A 95 5.69 -0.22 -9.17
CA ILE A 95 6.33 -0.71 -10.38
C ILE A 95 5.24 -0.86 -11.45
N SER A 96 5.44 -0.25 -12.61
CA SER A 96 4.59 -0.51 -13.77
C SER A 96 4.83 -1.95 -14.22
N CYS A 97 3.83 -2.82 -14.10
CA CYS A 97 3.94 -4.17 -14.60
C CYS A 97 3.64 -4.13 -16.12
N PRO A 98 4.55 -4.62 -16.98
CA PRO A 98 4.37 -4.55 -18.43
C PRO A 98 3.29 -5.50 -18.97
N PHE A 99 2.62 -6.26 -18.09
CA PHE A 99 1.68 -7.33 -18.42
C PHE A 99 0.23 -7.06 -18.00
N CYS A 100 -0.11 -5.89 -17.41
CA CYS A 100 -1.40 -5.66 -16.73
C CYS A 100 -2.23 -4.45 -17.22
#